data_AF-A0A7X7A303-F1
#
_entry.id   AF-A0A7X7A303-F1
#
_cell.length_a   1.000
_cell.length_b   1.000
_cell.length_c   1.000
_cell.angle_alpha   90.00
_cell.angle_beta   90.00
_cell.angle_gamma   90.00
#
_symmetry.space_group_name_H-M   'P 1'
#
loop_
_entity.id
_entity.type
_entity.pdbx_description
1 polymer ?
#
loop_
_entity_poly.entity_id
_entity_poly.type
_entity_poly.pdbx_seq_one_letter_code
_entity_poly.pdbx_strand_id
1 'polypeptide(L)'
;KVIEVISFPLKHSINCCGFLFREKTKERNIKKEYIQEFNIPIAQIRAIKQGADFKTENGKIIPNEQLTTPPPPPVSYAFCSDTAFHPPVVETIKEVSTLYHEATFTEEMKEWAVKTYHSTALDAAKIAKMANAGKLIIGHFSSRYKTTEQFLKEAQSEFKNTETAVDGKKYSIKA
;
A
#
# COMPACT_ATOMS: atom_id res chain seq x y z
N LYS A 1 11.81 -6.82 9.75
CA LYS A 1 10.99 -5.69 9.25
C LYS A 1 9.88 -5.47 10.26
N VAL A 2 9.61 -4.25 10.68
CA VAL A 2 8.48 -3.95 11.55
C VAL A 2 7.30 -3.58 10.66
N ILE A 3 6.22 -4.35 10.76
CA ILE A 3 5.01 -4.17 9.97
C ILE A 3 3.89 -3.81 10.94
N GLU A 4 3.15 -2.76 10.62
CA GLU A 4 1.88 -2.44 11.23
C GLU A 4 0.76 -3.12 10.45
N VAL A 5 -0.21 -3.68 11.18
CA VAL A 5 -1.38 -4.33 10.59
C VAL A 5 -2.63 -3.65 11.15
N ILE A 6 -3.45 -3.10 10.26
CA ILE A 6 -4.70 -2.41 10.60
C ILE A 6 -5.83 -3.19 9.94
N SER A 7 -6.83 -3.60 10.72
CA SER A 7 -8.10 -4.13 10.18
C SER A 7 -9.13 -3.02 10.08
N PHE A 8 -9.96 -3.05 9.04
CA PHE A 8 -11.05 -2.08 8.84
C PHE A 8 -12.32 -2.78 8.34
N PRO A 9 -13.51 -2.26 8.67
CA PRO A 9 -14.76 -2.88 8.26
C PRO A 9 -14.97 -2.77 6.74
N LEU A 10 -15.55 -3.82 6.16
CA LEU A 10 -16.00 -3.86 4.77
C LEU A 10 -17.53 -3.90 4.70
N LYS A 11 -18.08 -3.68 3.50
CA LYS A 11 -19.53 -3.69 3.29
C LYS A 11 -19.96 -5.03 2.70
N HIS A 12 -20.27 -5.99 3.56
CA HIS A 12 -20.78 -7.30 3.12
C HIS A 12 -22.06 -7.71 3.86
N SER A 13 -22.69 -8.81 3.42
CA SER A 13 -23.93 -9.35 4.02
C SER A 13 -23.74 -9.82 5.47
N ILE A 14 -22.52 -10.16 5.84
CA ILE A 14 -22.06 -10.50 7.19
C ILE A 14 -20.86 -9.63 7.55
N ASN A 15 -20.46 -9.64 8.82
CA ASN A 15 -19.27 -8.92 9.28
C ASN A 15 -18.04 -9.39 8.50
N CYS A 16 -17.43 -8.46 7.77
CA CYS A 16 -16.27 -8.67 6.93
C CYS A 16 -15.25 -7.56 7.19
N CYS A 17 -13.97 -7.87 7.06
CA CYS A 17 -12.91 -6.88 7.27
C CYS A 17 -11.83 -6.98 6.21
N GLY A 18 -11.26 -5.83 5.87
CA GLY A 18 -10.06 -5.71 5.08
C GLY A 18 -8.85 -5.55 5.99
N PHE A 19 -7.67 -5.73 5.42
CA PHE A 19 -6.40 -5.60 6.12
C PHE A 19 -5.46 -4.65 5.38
N LEU A 20 -4.84 -3.74 6.11
CA LEU A 20 -3.75 -2.91 5.64
C LEU A 20 -2.47 -3.33 6.36
N PHE A 21 -1.48 -3.72 5.57
CA PHE A 21 -0.12 -4.01 6.00
C PHE A 21 0.77 -2.82 5.60
N ARG A 22 1.43 -2.19 6.57
CA ARG A 22 2.28 -1.01 6.33
C ARG A 22 3.67 -1.23 6.93
N GLU A 23 4.71 -1.17 6.11
CA GLU A 23 6.08 -1.17 6.63
C GLU A 23 6.31 0.15 7.38
N LYS A 24 6.85 0.07 8.60
CA LYS A 24 7.24 1.29 9.33
C LYS A 24 8.50 1.88 8.68
N THR A 25 8.54 3.21 8.60
CA THR A 25 9.71 3.94 8.11
C THR A 25 10.95 3.53 8.91
N LYS A 26 12.01 3.16 8.21
CA LYS A 26 13.27 2.77 8.85
C LYS A 26 14.03 4.00 9.33
N GLU A 27 14.97 3.79 10.24
CA GLU A 27 15.94 4.83 10.57
C GLU A 27 16.79 5.17 9.34
N ARG A 28 17.30 6.41 9.30
CA ARG A 28 18.24 6.86 8.28
C ARG A 28 19.57 6.12 8.43
N ASN A 29 20.32 5.97 7.34
CA ASN A 29 21.67 5.41 7.42
C ASN A 29 22.67 6.55 7.58
N ILE A 30 23.59 6.43 8.54
CA ILE A 30 24.67 7.39 8.70
C ILE A 30 25.72 7.18 7.60
N LYS A 31 26.18 8.27 7.00
CA LYS A 31 27.27 8.29 6.04
C LYS A 31 28.59 8.10 6.79
N LYS A 32 29.32 7.02 6.50
CA LYS A 32 30.49 6.59 7.27
C LYS A 32 31.63 7.60 7.21
N GLU A 33 31.76 8.28 6.08
CA GLU A 33 32.73 9.35 5.84
C GLU A 33 32.64 10.45 6.90
N TYR A 34 31.42 10.85 7.28
CA TYR A 34 31.20 11.92 8.24
C TYR A 34 31.39 11.51 9.70
N ILE A 35 31.39 10.20 10.00
CA ILE A 35 31.69 9.71 11.36
C ILE A 35 33.13 10.06 11.73
N GLN A 36 34.06 9.80 10.80
CA GLN A 36 35.48 10.07 10.98
C GLN A 36 35.76 11.57 10.85
N GLU A 37 35.18 12.24 9.85
CA GLU A 37 35.41 13.67 9.61
C GLU A 37 35.02 14.55 10.81
N PHE A 38 33.89 14.24 11.46
CA PHE A 38 33.38 15.03 12.58
C PHE A 38 33.61 14.41 13.96
N ASN A 39 34.36 13.31 14.05
CA ASN A 39 34.59 12.55 15.28
C ASN A 39 33.29 12.24 16.05
N ILE A 40 32.26 11.77 15.33
CA ILE A 40 30.92 11.54 15.90
C ILE A 40 31.00 10.42 16.95
N PRO A 41 30.66 10.69 18.23
CA PRO A 41 30.66 9.66 19.26
C PRO A 41 29.62 8.57 18.96
N ILE A 42 29.98 7.30 19.23
CA ILE A 42 29.10 6.15 19.00
C ILE A 42 27.73 6.33 19.66
N ALA A 43 27.71 6.93 20.86
CA ALA A 43 26.49 7.21 21.61
C ALA A 43 25.51 8.14 20.86
N GLN A 44 26.00 9.03 20.00
CA GLN A 44 25.17 9.99 19.26
C GLN A 44 24.67 9.44 17.91
N ILE A 45 25.28 8.38 17.39
CA ILE A 45 24.92 7.80 16.08
C ILE A 45 23.43 7.42 16.04
N ARG A 46 22.89 6.82 17.11
CA ARG A 46 21.47 6.43 17.15
C ARG A 46 20.54 7.64 17.06
N ALA A 47 20.84 8.71 17.79
CA ALA A 47 20.04 9.94 17.75
C ALA A 47 20.07 10.58 16.35
N ILE A 48 21.25 10.61 15.72
CA ILE A 48 21.41 11.12 14.34
C ILE A 48 20.61 10.24 13.37
N LYS A 49 20.68 8.91 13.46
CA LYS A 49 19.87 8.04 12.60
C LYS A 49 18.35 8.24 12.77
N GLN A 50 17.93 8.78 13.91
CA GLN A 50 16.53 9.09 14.25
C GLN A 50 16.12 10.54 13.89
N GLY A 51 17.03 11.34 13.34
CA GLY A 51 16.74 12.69 12.84
C GLY A 51 17.43 13.83 13.59
N ALA A 52 18.25 13.55 14.60
CA ALA A 52 18.98 14.60 15.30
C ALA A 52 20.12 15.20 14.43
N ASP A 53 20.33 16.50 14.57
CA ASP A 53 21.54 17.17 14.11
C ASP A 53 22.72 16.83 15.04
N PHE A 54 23.94 16.97 14.54
CA PHE A 54 25.15 16.76 15.34
C PHE A 54 25.77 18.09 15.74
N LYS A 55 26.10 18.26 17.03
CA LYS A 55 26.86 19.41 17.52
C LYS A 55 28.31 18.98 17.77
N THR A 56 29.26 19.58 17.07
CA THR A 56 30.69 19.32 17.27
C THR A 56 31.18 19.93 18.60
N GLU A 57 32.34 19.49 19.07
CA GLU A 57 32.99 20.04 20.27
C GLU A 57 33.24 21.55 20.16
N ASN A 58 33.50 22.04 18.94
CA ASN A 58 33.69 23.46 18.63
C ASN A 58 32.36 24.24 18.51
N GLY A 59 31.22 23.62 18.81
CA GLY A 59 29.90 24.25 18.82
C GLY A 59 29.21 24.34 17.47
N LYS A 60 29.81 23.86 16.38
CA LYS A 60 29.21 23.84 15.04
C LYS A 60 28.10 22.80 14.97
N ILE A 61 26.95 23.17 14.40
CA ILE A 61 25.84 22.25 14.14
C ILE A 61 25.96 21.72 12.71
N ILE A 62 25.93 20.40 12.55
CA ILE A 62 25.90 19.69 11.28
C ILE A 62 24.51 19.10 11.09
N PRO A 63 23.78 19.50 10.03
CA PRO A 63 22.43 19.02 9.78
C PRO A 63 22.36 17.51 9.56
N ASN A 64 21.29 16.90 10.05
CA ASN A 64 21.02 15.48 9.91
C ASN A 64 21.09 14.98 8.46
N GLU A 65 20.53 15.76 7.54
CA GLU A 65 20.46 15.43 6.12
C GLU A 65 21.84 15.39 5.46
N GLN A 66 22.78 16.18 5.96
CA GLN A 66 24.16 16.12 5.52
C GLN A 66 24.81 14.80 5.97
N LEU A 67 24.54 14.38 7.21
CA LEU A 67 25.14 13.21 7.86
C LEU A 67 24.54 11.87 7.45
N THR A 68 23.35 11.87 6.84
CA THR A 68 22.58 10.65 6.65
C THR A 68 22.04 10.50 5.24
N THR A 69 21.72 9.27 4.85
CA THR A 69 20.93 8.95 3.67
C THR A 69 19.55 8.44 4.11
N PRO A 70 18.46 8.89 3.44
CA PRO A 70 17.13 8.40 3.74
C PRO A 70 17.04 6.90 3.46
N PRO A 71 16.21 6.15 4.23
CA PRO A 71 15.94 4.76 3.92
C PRO A 71 15.13 4.65 2.61
N PRO A 72 15.06 3.46 1.99
CA PRO A 72 14.08 3.19 0.96
C PRO A 72 12.65 3.50 1.47
N PRO A 73 11.76 4.05 0.62
CA PRO A 73 10.40 4.34 1.04
C PRO A 73 9.70 3.08 1.56
N PRO A 74 8.89 3.19 2.62
CA PRO A 74 8.14 2.06 3.13
C PRO A 74 7.10 1.61 2.09
N VAL A 75 6.87 0.30 2.01
CA VAL A 75 5.80 -0.26 1.18
C VAL A 75 4.57 -0.57 2.01
N SER A 76 3.41 -0.55 1.34
CA SER A 76 2.14 -0.93 1.97
C SER A 76 1.27 -1.78 1.03
N TYR A 77 0.47 -2.64 1.63
CA TYR A 77 -0.45 -3.55 0.94
C TYR A 77 -1.80 -3.54 1.63
N ALA A 78 -2.86 -3.26 0.88
CA ALA A 78 -4.23 -3.34 1.36
C ALA A 78 -4.93 -4.53 0.70
N PHE A 79 -5.70 -5.25 1.49
CA PHE A 79 -6.49 -6.39 1.06
C PHE A 79 -7.95 -6.13 1.41
N CYS A 80 -8.76 -5.85 0.39
CA CYS A 80 -10.22 -5.84 0.47
C CYS A 80 -10.72 -7.20 -0.01
N SER A 81 -11.16 -8.05 0.92
CA SER A 81 -11.95 -9.25 0.62
C SER A 81 -13.35 -8.86 0.14
N ASP A 82 -14.29 -9.80 0.23
CA ASP A 82 -15.69 -9.64 -0.17
C ASP A 82 -16.31 -8.36 0.39
N THR A 83 -16.70 -7.47 -0.51
CA THR A 83 -17.28 -6.16 -0.20
C THR A 83 -18.03 -5.61 -1.41
N ALA A 84 -19.17 -4.99 -1.16
CA ALA A 84 -19.79 -4.07 -2.09
C ALA A 84 -18.93 -2.81 -2.24
N PHE A 85 -19.20 -2.02 -3.30
CA PHE A 85 -18.61 -0.69 -3.46
C PHE A 85 -18.81 0.15 -2.19
N HIS A 86 -17.68 0.48 -1.54
CA HIS A 86 -17.68 1.10 -0.22
C HIS A 86 -16.60 2.20 -0.12
N PRO A 87 -16.87 3.42 -0.62
CA PRO A 87 -15.92 4.54 -0.58
C PRO A 87 -15.27 4.86 0.79
N PRO A 88 -15.93 4.67 1.95
CA PRO A 88 -15.29 4.93 3.24
C PRO A 88 -13.97 4.19 3.49
N VAL A 89 -13.72 3.05 2.83
CA VAL A 89 -12.44 2.33 2.97
C VAL A 89 -11.25 3.14 2.47
N VAL A 90 -11.49 4.08 1.54
CA VAL A 90 -10.47 4.92 0.88
C VAL A 90 -9.61 5.65 1.90
N GLU A 91 -10.19 6.14 3.00
CA GLU A 91 -9.43 6.86 4.03
C GLU A 91 -8.38 5.96 4.69
N THR A 92 -8.70 4.68 4.88
CA THR A 92 -7.77 3.72 5.50
C THR A 92 -6.66 3.32 4.53
N ILE A 93 -7.00 3.09 3.27
CA ILE A 93 -6.08 2.53 2.25
C ILE A 93 -5.42 3.60 1.36
N LYS A 94 -5.51 4.87 1.74
CA LYS A 94 -4.96 6.00 1.00
C LYS A 94 -3.46 5.82 0.75
N GLU A 95 -3.05 6.09 -0.49
CA GLU A 95 -1.66 6.02 -1.00
C GLU A 95 -1.00 4.65 -0.79
N VAL A 96 -1.80 3.58 -0.75
CA VAL A 96 -1.27 2.23 -0.60
C VAL A 96 -0.45 1.81 -1.81
N SER A 97 0.71 1.18 -1.61
CA SER A 97 1.58 0.78 -2.71
C SER A 97 0.92 -0.27 -3.62
N THR A 98 0.12 -1.16 -3.04
CA THR A 98 -0.71 -2.12 -3.80
C THR A 98 -2.01 -2.39 -3.06
N LEU A 99 -3.11 -2.34 -3.80
CA LEU A 99 -4.44 -2.75 -3.36
C LEU A 99 -4.80 -4.08 -4.02
N TYR A 100 -5.15 -5.09 -3.24
CA TYR A 100 -5.98 -6.20 -3.69
C TYR A 100 -7.44 -5.88 -3.39
N HIS A 101 -8.31 -6.06 -4.38
CA HIS A 101 -9.76 -5.87 -4.19
C HIS A 101 -10.53 -6.99 -4.90
N GLU A 102 -11.61 -7.47 -4.28
CA GLU A 102 -12.53 -8.37 -4.95
C GLU A 102 -13.18 -7.70 -6.18
N ALA A 103 -13.39 -8.49 -7.23
CA ALA A 103 -14.08 -8.07 -8.44
C ALA A 103 -14.90 -9.26 -8.91
N THR A 104 -15.90 -9.64 -8.12
CA THR A 104 -16.71 -10.85 -8.37
C THR A 104 -17.44 -10.79 -9.71
N PHE A 105 -17.82 -9.59 -10.16
CA PHE A 105 -18.64 -9.36 -11.33
C PHE A 105 -18.04 -8.34 -12.33
N THR A 106 -18.48 -8.42 -13.58
CA THR A 106 -18.29 -7.36 -14.57
C THR A 106 -19.36 -6.26 -14.39
N GLU A 107 -19.18 -5.11 -15.03
CA GLU A 107 -20.11 -3.99 -14.91
C GLU A 107 -21.53 -4.34 -15.41
N GLU A 108 -21.66 -5.21 -16.41
CA GLU A 108 -22.96 -5.72 -16.87
C GLU A 108 -23.79 -6.38 -15.76
N MET A 109 -23.13 -6.87 -14.71
CA MET A 109 -23.72 -7.56 -13.57
C MET A 109 -23.80 -6.68 -12.32
N LYS A 110 -23.70 -5.35 -12.48
CA LYS A 110 -23.69 -4.38 -11.37
C LYS A 110 -24.86 -4.55 -10.40
N GLU A 111 -26.07 -4.75 -10.90
CA GLU A 111 -27.25 -4.96 -10.04
C GLU A 111 -27.11 -6.22 -9.18
N TRP A 112 -26.52 -7.27 -9.74
CA TRP A 112 -26.28 -8.52 -9.03
C TRP A 112 -25.20 -8.34 -7.97
N ALA A 113 -24.11 -7.65 -8.30
CA ALA A 113 -23.04 -7.31 -7.36
C ALA A 113 -23.59 -6.56 -6.13
N VAL A 114 -24.45 -5.55 -6.35
CA VAL A 114 -25.09 -4.82 -5.25
C VAL A 114 -25.98 -5.74 -4.42
N LYS A 115 -26.80 -6.58 -5.06
CA LYS A 115 -27.71 -7.50 -4.38
C LYS A 115 -26.99 -8.53 -3.51
N THR A 116 -25.83 -9.01 -3.95
CA THR A 116 -25.03 -10.02 -3.24
C THR A 116 -23.91 -9.42 -2.39
N TYR A 117 -23.88 -8.10 -2.24
CA TYR A 117 -22.87 -7.36 -1.47
C TYR A 117 -21.43 -7.59 -1.95
N HIS A 118 -21.24 -7.62 -3.26
CA HIS A 118 -19.95 -7.74 -3.95
C HIS A 118 -19.66 -6.55 -4.85
N SER A 119 -18.45 -6.49 -5.40
CA SER A 119 -17.97 -5.42 -6.27
C SER A 119 -17.85 -5.85 -7.73
N THR A 120 -18.03 -4.89 -8.64
CA THR A 120 -17.61 -5.06 -10.03
C THR A 120 -16.12 -4.75 -10.19
N ALA A 121 -15.51 -5.17 -11.31
CA ALA A 121 -14.16 -4.74 -11.68
C ALA A 121 -14.02 -3.20 -11.73
N LEU A 122 -15.06 -2.52 -12.22
CA LEU A 122 -15.09 -1.06 -12.29
C LEU A 122 -15.17 -0.43 -10.89
N ASP A 123 -15.91 -1.04 -9.96
CA ASP A 123 -15.95 -0.60 -8.55
C ASP A 123 -14.59 -0.68 -7.88
N ALA A 124 -13.90 -1.82 -8.04
CA ALA A 124 -12.56 -2.03 -7.51
C ALA A 124 -11.58 -0.96 -8.05
N ALA A 125 -11.65 -0.67 -9.35
CA ALA A 125 -10.83 0.35 -9.98
C ALA A 125 -11.13 1.77 -9.51
N LYS A 126 -12.41 2.12 -9.28
CA LYS A 126 -12.82 3.40 -8.68
C LYS A 126 -12.24 3.55 -7.28
N ILE A 127 -12.32 2.52 -6.44
CA ILE A 127 -11.71 2.55 -5.09
C ILE A 127 -10.20 2.74 -5.17
N ALA A 128 -9.51 2.01 -6.05
CA ALA A 128 -8.06 2.17 -6.25
C ALA A 128 -7.67 3.60 -6.66
N LYS A 129 -8.42 4.19 -7.59
CA LYS A 129 -8.21 5.57 -8.05
C LYS A 129 -8.49 6.59 -6.94
N MET A 130 -9.59 6.46 -6.21
CA MET A 130 -9.93 7.36 -5.09
C MET A 130 -8.89 7.28 -3.98
N ALA A 131 -8.34 6.09 -3.73
CA ALA A 131 -7.27 5.88 -2.76
C ALA A 131 -5.89 6.35 -3.24
N ASN A 132 -5.74 6.74 -4.51
CA ASN A 132 -4.43 6.99 -5.11
C ASN A 132 -3.47 5.79 -4.90
N ALA A 133 -3.99 4.57 -5.10
CA ALA A 133 -3.18 3.36 -4.95
C ALA A 133 -2.08 3.31 -6.02
N GLY A 134 -0.93 2.73 -5.68
CA GLY A 134 0.16 2.54 -6.63
C GLY A 134 -0.16 1.50 -7.70
N LYS A 135 -0.83 0.40 -7.31
CA LYS A 135 -1.23 -0.71 -8.18
C LYS A 135 -2.52 -1.35 -7.67
N LEU A 136 -3.37 -1.82 -8.58
CA LEU A 136 -4.54 -2.63 -8.27
C LEU A 136 -4.32 -4.08 -8.74
N ILE A 137 -4.64 -5.02 -7.88
CA ILE A 137 -4.80 -6.43 -8.21
C ILE A 137 -6.26 -6.79 -7.96
N ILE A 138 -6.95 -7.28 -8.99
CA ILE A 138 -8.35 -7.74 -8.88
C ILE A 138 -8.42 -9.26 -8.83
N GLY A 139 -9.32 -9.81 -8.02
CA GLY A 139 -9.50 -11.26 -7.86
C GLY A 139 -10.91 -11.63 -7.39
N HIS A 140 -11.06 -12.85 -6.86
CA HIS A 140 -12.36 -13.39 -6.40
C HIS A 140 -13.42 -13.45 -7.53
N PHE A 141 -13.01 -13.87 -8.73
CA PHE A 141 -13.90 -13.90 -9.89
C PHE A 141 -14.99 -14.97 -9.74
N SER A 142 -16.24 -14.64 -10.12
CA SER A 142 -17.29 -15.65 -10.17
C SER A 142 -16.96 -16.75 -11.20
N SER A 143 -17.16 -18.01 -10.82
CA SER A 143 -16.94 -19.19 -11.67
C SER A 143 -17.78 -19.22 -12.96
N ARG A 144 -18.77 -18.33 -13.09
CA ARG A 144 -19.55 -18.14 -14.31
C ARG A 144 -18.71 -17.63 -15.49
N TYR A 145 -17.61 -16.93 -15.21
CA TYR A 145 -16.75 -16.37 -16.24
C TYR A 145 -15.62 -17.34 -16.57
N LYS A 146 -15.43 -17.61 -17.87
CA LYS A 146 -14.37 -18.49 -18.36
C LYS A 146 -13.00 -17.80 -18.43
N THR A 147 -13.00 -16.47 -18.54
CA THR A 147 -11.79 -15.66 -18.68
C THR A 147 -11.91 -14.38 -17.85
N THR A 148 -10.76 -13.79 -17.51
CA THR A 148 -10.68 -12.54 -16.73
C THR A 148 -10.41 -11.30 -17.59
N GLU A 149 -10.42 -11.46 -18.92
CA GLU A 149 -10.05 -10.39 -19.86
C GLU A 149 -10.99 -9.18 -19.77
N GLN A 150 -12.30 -9.44 -19.67
CA GLN A 150 -13.31 -8.39 -19.55
C GLN A 150 -13.14 -7.59 -18.25
N PHE A 151 -12.92 -8.29 -17.12
CA PHE A 151 -12.63 -7.66 -15.83
C PHE A 151 -11.42 -6.74 -15.90
N LEU A 152 -10.33 -7.23 -16.51
CA LEU A 152 -9.11 -6.46 -16.65
C LEU A 152 -9.34 -5.20 -17.50
N LYS A 153 -10.04 -5.35 -18.63
CA LYS A 153 -10.36 -4.23 -19.53
C LYS A 153 -11.21 -3.17 -18.84
N GLU A 154 -12.25 -3.58 -18.11
CA GLU A 154 -13.12 -2.68 -17.35
C GLU A 154 -12.34 -1.95 -16.25
N ALA A 155 -11.56 -2.67 -15.45
CA ALA A 155 -10.78 -2.04 -14.39
C ALA A 155 -9.70 -1.09 -14.94
N GLN A 156 -9.00 -1.48 -16.01
CA GLN A 156 -7.98 -0.65 -16.66
C GLN A 156 -8.54 0.62 -17.32
N SER A 157 -9.83 0.64 -17.67
CA SER A 157 -10.50 1.84 -18.18
C SER A 157 -10.59 2.96 -17.15
N GLU A 158 -10.65 2.61 -15.86
CA GLU A 158 -10.72 3.57 -14.75
C GLU A 158 -9.36 3.72 -14.05
N PHE A 159 -8.60 2.63 -13.91
CA PHE A 159 -7.31 2.58 -13.23
C PHE A 159 -6.30 1.73 -14.02
N LYS A 160 -5.46 2.39 -14.83
CA LYS A 160 -4.57 1.74 -15.80
C LYS A 160 -3.59 0.72 -15.20
N ASN A 161 -3.06 0.96 -13.99
CA ASN A 161 -2.11 0.04 -13.34
C ASN A 161 -2.83 -1.11 -12.62
N THR A 162 -3.66 -1.85 -13.35
CA THR A 162 -4.41 -3.00 -12.85
C THR A 162 -3.88 -4.30 -13.43
N GLU A 163 -3.83 -5.35 -12.60
CA GLU A 163 -3.53 -6.73 -12.98
C GLU A 163 -4.57 -7.70 -12.38
N THR A 164 -4.85 -8.82 -13.05
CA THR A 164 -5.67 -9.90 -12.49
C THR A 164 -4.84 -10.82 -11.61
N ALA A 165 -5.44 -11.27 -10.50
CA ALA A 165 -4.91 -12.34 -9.67
C ALA A 165 -4.92 -13.66 -10.45
N VAL A 166 -3.82 -14.43 -10.37
CA VAL A 166 -3.68 -15.74 -11.02
C VAL A 166 -3.20 -16.75 -9.98
N ASP A 167 -3.82 -17.92 -9.96
CA ASP A 167 -3.48 -18.99 -9.04
C ASP A 167 -2.00 -19.37 -9.13
N GLY A 168 -1.36 -19.50 -7.96
CA GLY A 168 0.08 -19.81 -7.85
C GLY A 168 1.03 -18.66 -8.21
N LYS A 169 0.53 -17.53 -8.73
CA LYS A 169 1.37 -16.37 -9.06
C LYS A 169 1.75 -15.58 -7.81
N LYS A 170 3.02 -15.14 -7.76
CA LYS A 170 3.54 -14.28 -6.70
C LYS A 170 3.63 -12.84 -7.19
N TYR A 171 3.21 -11.90 -6.34
CA TYR A 171 3.23 -10.47 -6.62
C TYR A 171 4.16 -9.77 -5.65
N SER A 172 5.15 -9.04 -6.16
CA SER A 172 6.06 -8.25 -5.34
C SER A 172 5.51 -6.85 -5.13
N ILE A 173 5.37 -6.45 -3.86
CA ILE A 173 4.98 -5.09 -3.49
C ILE A 173 6.22 -4.19 -3.61
N LYS A 174 6.09 -3.07 -4.32
CA LYS A 174 7.16 -2.08 -4.53
C LYS A 174 6.66 -0.71 -4.13
N ALA A 175 7.59 0.14 -3.68
CA ALA A 175 7.32 1.55 -3.40
C ALA A 175 7.18 2.34 -4.69
#